data_AF-A0A535DJY4-F1
#
_entry.id   AF-A0A535DJY4-F1
#
_cell.length_a   1.000
_cell.length_b   1.000
_cell.length_c   1.000
_cell.angle_alpha   90.00
_cell.angle_beta   90.00
_cell.angle_gamma   90.00
#
_symmetry.space_group_name_H-M   'P 1'
#
loop_
_entity.id
_entity.type
_entity.pdbx_description
1 polymer ?
#
loop_
_entity_poly.entity_id
_entity_poly.type
_entity_poly.pdbx_seq_one_letter_code
_entity_poly.pdbx_strand_id
1 'polypeptide(L)'
;MTMAMQHSAVDTTAWSDLSGRWFFAWRMAAACEDALREVHVALGRQQNPDRLMALEKVSSLLRRELMRWVRRGEALDMIVDHLPEQAD
;
A
#
# COMPACT_ATOMS: atom_id res chain seq x y z
N MET A 1 -10.36 39.80 -5.34
CA MET A 1 -10.98 38.45 -5.33
C MET A 1 -10.06 37.45 -6.03
N THR A 2 -8.90 37.13 -5.44
CA THR A 2 -7.90 36.22 -6.05
C THR A 2 -7.25 35.27 -5.05
N MET A 3 -7.36 35.53 -3.74
CA MET A 3 -6.76 34.67 -2.71
C MET A 3 -7.60 33.43 -2.35
N ALA A 4 -8.92 33.43 -2.61
CA ALA A 4 -9.78 32.27 -2.35
C ALA A 4 -9.53 31.12 -3.34
N MET A 5 -9.23 31.44 -4.62
CA MET A 5 -8.95 30.42 -5.65
C MET A 5 -7.62 29.69 -5.43
N GLN A 6 -6.62 30.34 -4.81
CA GLN A 6 -5.32 29.71 -4.55
C GLN A 6 -5.37 28.67 -3.43
N HIS A 7 -6.21 28.86 -2.41
CA HIS A 7 -6.38 27.82 -1.37
C HIS A 7 -7.13 26.60 -1.91
N SER A 8 -8.22 26.79 -2.65
CA SER A 8 -9.00 25.67 -3.20
C SER A 8 -8.20 24.79 -4.18
N ALA A 9 -7.29 25.38 -4.96
CA ALA A 9 -6.43 24.64 -5.89
C ALA A 9 -5.31 23.85 -5.18
N VAL A 10 -4.78 24.37 -4.07
CA VAL A 10 -3.77 23.69 -3.24
C VAL A 10 -4.40 22.54 -2.46
N ASP A 11 -5.62 22.72 -1.94
CA ASP A 11 -6.34 21.68 -1.21
C ASP A 11 -6.75 20.51 -2.12
N THR A 12 -7.20 20.80 -3.34
CA THR A 12 -7.62 19.76 -4.30
C THR A 12 -6.43 18.95 -4.84
N THR A 13 -5.28 19.60 -5.06
CA THR A 13 -4.05 18.91 -5.50
C THR A 13 -3.40 18.12 -4.37
N ALA A 14 -3.45 18.60 -3.13
CA ALA A 14 -3.05 17.84 -1.96
C ALA A 14 -3.96 16.62 -1.72
N TRP A 15 -5.27 16.76 -1.93
CA TRP A 15 -6.24 15.66 -1.81
C TRP A 15 -6.02 14.58 -2.88
N SER A 16 -5.79 14.95 -4.14
CA SER A 16 -5.55 13.98 -5.21
C SER A 16 -4.24 13.22 -5.02
N ASP A 17 -3.19 13.87 -4.49
CA ASP A 17 -1.94 13.20 -4.11
C ASP A 17 -2.14 12.26 -2.92
N LEU A 18 -2.82 12.70 -1.86
CA LEU A 18 -3.08 11.87 -0.67
C LEU A 18 -3.94 10.65 -0.99
N SER A 19 -5.05 10.83 -1.70
CA SER A 19 -5.93 9.73 -2.13
C SER A 19 -5.22 8.76 -3.08
N GLY A 20 -4.38 9.26 -3.99
CA GLY A 20 -3.53 8.43 -4.85
C GLY A 20 -2.50 7.61 -4.08
N ARG A 21 -1.83 8.22 -3.09
CA ARG A 21 -0.84 7.55 -2.23
C ARG A 21 -1.49 6.52 -1.31
N TRP A 22 -2.70 6.80 -0.83
CA TRP A 22 -3.52 5.88 -0.03
C TRP A 22 -3.89 4.64 -0.85
N PHE A 23 -4.52 4.84 -2.01
CA PHE A 23 -4.91 3.75 -2.89
C PHE A 23 -3.70 2.90 -3.32
N PHE A 24 -2.57 3.55 -3.62
CA PHE A 24 -1.33 2.85 -3.97
C PHE A 24 -0.82 1.96 -2.84
N ALA A 25 -0.85 2.41 -1.58
CA ALA A 25 -0.40 1.61 -0.45
C ALA A 25 -1.21 0.31 -0.32
N TRP A 26 -2.53 0.40 -0.43
CA TRP A 26 -3.41 -0.78 -0.36
C TRP A 26 -3.24 -1.72 -1.56
N ARG A 27 -3.05 -1.18 -2.76
CA ARG A 27 -2.73 -1.97 -3.97
C ARG A 27 -1.43 -2.75 -3.82
N MET A 28 -0.41 -2.13 -3.22
CA MET A 28 0.87 -2.81 -2.97
C MET A 28 0.75 -3.88 -1.88
N ALA A 29 -0.04 -3.63 -0.82
CA ALA A 29 -0.33 -4.63 0.20
C ALA A 29 -1.02 -5.87 -0.41
N ALA A 30 -2.06 -5.67 -1.23
CA ALA A 30 -2.76 -6.75 -1.92
C ALA A 30 -1.81 -7.54 -2.85
N ALA A 31 -0.96 -6.86 -3.62
CA ALA A 31 0.02 -7.53 -4.48
C ALA A 31 1.03 -8.37 -3.68
N CYS A 32 1.46 -7.91 -2.49
CA CYS A 32 2.31 -8.70 -1.60
C CYS A 32 1.58 -9.93 -1.05
N GLU A 33 0.29 -9.83 -0.74
CA GLU A 33 -0.52 -10.96 -0.29
C GLU A 33 -0.66 -12.03 -1.40
N ASP A 34 -0.95 -11.61 -2.63
CA ASP A 34 -1.06 -12.52 -3.77
C ASP A 34 0.29 -13.22 -4.06
N ALA A 35 1.40 -12.46 -4.06
CA ALA A 35 2.73 -13.04 -4.20
C ALA A 35 3.06 -14.04 -3.08
N LEU A 36 2.60 -13.79 -1.84
CA LEU A 36 2.77 -14.74 -0.73
C LEU A 36 1.99 -16.03 -0.95
N ARG A 37 0.78 -15.97 -1.51
CA ARG A 37 -0.02 -17.16 -1.86
C ARG A 37 0.69 -17.98 -2.93
N GLU A 38 1.22 -17.34 -3.97
CA GLU A 38 2.00 -18.02 -5.02
C GLU A 38 3.26 -18.70 -4.47
N VAL A 39 4.01 -18.00 -3.61
CA VAL A 39 5.20 -18.56 -2.95
C VAL A 39 4.83 -19.75 -2.07
N HIS A 40 3.70 -19.70 -1.36
CA HIS A 40 3.23 -20.82 -0.54
C HIS A 40 2.90 -22.05 -1.39
N VAL A 41 2.22 -21.87 -2.53
CA VAL A 41 1.98 -22.95 -3.50
C VAL A 41 3.28 -23.50 -4.06
N ALA A 42 4.25 -22.65 -4.37
CA ALA A 42 5.56 -23.07 -4.87
C ALA A 42 6.36 -23.87 -3.83
N LEU A 43 6.33 -23.44 -2.56
CA LEU A 43 6.96 -24.15 -1.44
C LEU A 43 6.43 -25.58 -1.30
N GLY A 44 5.10 -25.76 -1.35
CA GLY A 44 4.47 -27.08 -1.23
C GLY A 44 4.80 -28.06 -2.36
N ARG A 45 5.35 -27.57 -3.48
CA ARG A 45 5.74 -28.38 -4.65
C ARG A 45 7.24 -28.53 -4.81
N GLN A 46 8.05 -27.83 -4.01
CA GLN A 46 9.49 -27.76 -4.21
C GLN A 46 10.21 -28.92 -3.51
N GLN A 47 11.05 -29.63 -4.26
CA GLN A 47 11.88 -30.73 -3.74
C GLN A 47 13.36 -30.36 -3.65
N ASN A 48 13.78 -29.32 -4.37
CA ASN A 48 15.16 -28.85 -4.33
C ASN A 48 15.39 -27.98 -3.08
N PRO A 49 16.38 -28.32 -2.22
CA PRO A 49 16.61 -27.63 -0.95
C PRO A 49 17.09 -26.18 -1.13
N ASP A 50 17.92 -25.89 -2.13
CA ASP A 50 18.38 -24.52 -2.40
C ASP A 50 17.21 -23.62 -2.83
N ARG A 51 16.30 -24.16 -3.65
CA ARG A 51 15.10 -23.46 -4.07
C ARG A 51 14.10 -23.28 -2.94
N LEU A 52 13.98 -24.25 -2.03
CA LEU A 52 13.17 -24.12 -0.82
C LEU A 52 13.68 -22.95 0.04
N MET A 53 14.98 -22.92 0.33
CA MET A 53 15.59 -21.85 1.12
C MET A 53 15.42 -20.47 0.45
N ALA A 54 15.54 -20.40 -0.88
CA ALA A 54 15.27 -19.17 -1.63
C ALA A 54 13.82 -18.71 -1.49
N LEU A 55 12.85 -19.62 -1.63
CA LEU A 55 11.43 -19.33 -1.48
C LEU A 55 11.06 -18.89 -0.05
N GLU A 56 11.66 -19.49 0.97
CA GLU A 56 11.48 -19.07 2.36
C GLU A 56 12.00 -17.64 2.60
N LYS A 57 13.17 -17.31 2.04
CA LYS A 57 13.73 -15.97 2.10
C LYS A 57 12.84 -14.94 1.39
N VAL A 58 12.33 -15.29 0.21
CA VAL A 58 11.36 -14.45 -0.53
C VAL A 58 10.08 -14.28 0.28
N SER A 59 9.54 -15.34 0.88
CA SER A 59 8.36 -15.26 1.75
C SER A 59 8.58 -14.31 2.93
N SER A 60 9.74 -14.38 3.59
CA SER A 60 10.10 -13.48 4.69
C SER A 60 10.16 -12.01 4.24
N LEU A 61 10.73 -11.75 3.06
CA LEU A 61 10.80 -10.39 2.49
C LEU A 61 9.42 -9.86 2.15
N LEU A 62 8.59 -10.65 1.48
CA LEU A 62 7.22 -10.27 1.12
C LEU A 62 6.35 -10.00 2.35
N ARG A 63 6.49 -10.78 3.43
CA ARG A 63 5.78 -10.49 4.70
C ARG A 63 6.19 -9.15 5.30
N ARG A 64 7.48 -8.81 5.26
CA ARG A 64 7.96 -7.51 5.75
C ARG A 64 7.40 -6.36 4.91
N GLU A 65 7.43 -6.48 3.59
CA GLU A 65 6.87 -5.45 2.71
C GLU A 65 5.36 -5.35 2.83
N LEU A 66 4.63 -6.46 2.97
CA LEU A 66 3.20 -6.47 3.26
C LEU A 66 2.90 -5.62 4.50
N MET A 67 3.56 -5.91 5.62
CA MET A 67 3.35 -5.15 6.86
C MET A 67 3.73 -3.68 6.72
N ARG A 68 4.76 -3.35 5.92
CA ARG A 68 5.15 -1.98 5.64
C ARG A 68 4.06 -1.23 4.86
N TRP A 69 3.47 -1.86 3.84
CA TRP A 69 2.40 -1.27 3.05
C TRP A 69 1.09 -1.14 3.83
N VAL A 70 0.73 -2.14 4.65
CA VAL A 70 -0.43 -2.08 5.54
C VAL A 70 -0.31 -0.90 6.51
N ARG A 71 0.81 -0.78 7.25
CA ARG A 71 1.03 0.34 8.17
C ARG A 71 0.99 1.70 7.49
N ARG A 72 1.46 1.77 6.24
CA ARG A 72 1.39 2.99 5.44
C ARG A 72 -0.05 3.30 5.02
N GLY A 73 -0.83 2.28 4.64
CA GLY A 73 -2.26 2.39 4.36
C GLY A 73 -3.01 2.93 5.57
N GLU A 74 -2.85 2.29 6.73
CA GLU A 74 -3.48 2.70 8.00
C GLU A 74 -3.12 4.15 8.39
N ALA A 75 -1.86 4.55 8.25
CA ALA A 75 -1.44 5.92 8.52
C ALA A 75 -2.08 6.94 7.56
N LEU A 76 -2.36 6.53 6.32
CA LEU A 76 -3.04 7.37 5.32
C LEU A 76 -4.57 7.36 5.53
N ASP A 77 -5.17 6.25 5.98
CA ASP A 77 -6.57 6.19 6.40
C ASP A 77 -6.84 7.24 7.47
N MET A 78 -5.98 7.29 8.51
CA MET A 78 -6.09 8.29 9.56
C MET A 78 -6.04 9.73 9.02
N ILE A 79 -5.32 10.00 7.93
CA ILE A 79 -5.25 11.35 7.35
C ILE A 79 -6.49 11.63 6.50
N VAL A 80 -6.95 10.65 5.72
CA VAL A 80 -8.14 10.76 4.86
C VAL A 80 -9.41 10.90 5.69
N ASP A 81 -9.55 10.17 6.79
CA ASP A 81 -10.72 10.22 7.68
C ASP A 81 -10.87 11.57 8.42
N HIS A 82 -9.77 12.32 8.58
CA HIS A 82 -9.77 13.62 9.28
C HIS A 82 -9.77 14.81 8.31
N LEU A 83 -9.88 14.58 7.00
CA LEU A 83 -10.05 15.65 6.03
C LEU A 83 -11.49 16.19 6.13
N PRO A 84 -11.69 17.52 6.18
CA PRO A 84 -13.04 18.08 6.18
C PRO A 84 -13.76 17.62 4.91
N GLU A 85 -14.95 17.04 5.07
CA GLU A 85 -15.88 16.83 3.96
C GLU A 85 -15.98 18.16 3.23
N GLN A 86 -15.61 18.19 1.95
CA GLN A 86 -15.77 19.39 1.15
C GLN A 86 -17.26 19.75 1.20
N ALA A 87 -17.57 20.85 1.91
CA ALA A 87 -18.91 21.39 1.95
C ALA A 87 -19.25 21.90 0.55
N ASP A 88 -20.16 21.18 -0.11
CA ASP A 88 -20.80 21.58 -1.37
C ASP A 88 -21.51 22.95 -1.24
#